data_AF-A0A7W0V1G3-F1
#
_entry.id   AF-A0A7W0V1G3-F1
#
_cell.length_a   1.000
_cell.length_b   1.000
_cell.length_c   1.000
_cell.angle_alpha   90.00
_cell.angle_beta   90.00
_cell.angle_gamma   90.00
#
_symmetry.space_group_name_H-M   'P 1'
#
loop_
_entity.id
_entity.type
_entity.pdbx_description
1 polymer ?
#
loop_
_entity_poly.entity_id
_entity_poly.type
_entity_poly.pdbx_seq_one_letter_code
_entity_poly.pdbx_strand_id
1 'polypeptide(L)'
;MKRFLLFAVALTTFASASVPPILAQQAVNASSSTAAPVNVEQIISAFTAKETEFRQGLNQYSFKREAIIQTLGLGGQITGEYNRISQFVFDDQGNRIEKIIRFPMPTLTELVVTQEDLDDLGGIQPFALETSKIGQYNFTYVGKEKIDELNTHVIDVAPKVVPD
;
A
#
# COMPACT_ATOMS: atom_id res chain seq x y z
N MET A 1 -54.47 -61.54 5.71
CA MET A 1 -54.99 -61.56 4.32
C MET A 1 -54.76 -60.18 3.68
N LYS A 2 -54.01 -60.13 2.55
CA LYS A 2 -53.96 -59.06 1.51
C LYS A 2 -53.54 -57.64 1.99
N ARG A 3 -52.82 -56.79 1.27
CA ARG A 3 -51.99 -56.78 0.04
C ARG A 3 -51.31 -55.39 0.04
N PHE A 4 -50.07 -55.37 -0.42
CA PHE A 4 -49.25 -54.28 -0.98
C PHE A 4 -49.95 -52.97 -1.42
N LEU A 5 -49.33 -51.81 -1.15
CA LEU A 5 -49.15 -50.73 -2.14
C LEU A 5 -47.95 -49.84 -1.80
N LEU A 6 -47.02 -49.71 -2.76
CA LEU A 6 -45.91 -48.75 -2.74
C LEU A 6 -46.44 -47.31 -2.91
N PHE A 7 -45.78 -46.37 -2.26
CA PHE A 7 -45.56 -45.03 -2.81
C PHE A 7 -44.09 -44.64 -2.61
N ALA A 8 -43.37 -44.50 -3.72
CA ALA A 8 -42.02 -43.99 -3.77
C ALA A 8 -42.06 -42.46 -3.68
N VAL A 9 -41.35 -41.88 -2.70
CA VAL A 9 -41.07 -40.45 -2.65
C VAL A 9 -39.61 -40.28 -3.05
N ALA A 10 -39.40 -39.65 -4.21
CA ALA A 10 -38.09 -39.31 -4.74
C ALA A 10 -37.47 -38.21 -3.87
N LEU A 11 -36.36 -38.53 -3.22
CA LEU A 11 -35.54 -37.60 -2.47
C LEU A 11 -34.63 -36.85 -3.47
N THR A 12 -34.92 -35.57 -3.68
CA THR A 12 -34.12 -34.68 -4.52
C THR A 12 -32.75 -34.44 -3.89
N THR A 13 -31.72 -34.69 -4.68
CA THR A 13 -30.30 -34.51 -4.33
C THR A 13 -29.96 -33.04 -4.16
N PHE A 14 -29.41 -32.66 -3.00
CA PHE A 14 -28.73 -31.39 -2.79
C PHE A 14 -27.44 -31.36 -3.64
N ALA A 15 -27.36 -30.42 -4.56
CA ALA A 15 -26.14 -30.11 -5.29
C ALA A 15 -25.22 -29.28 -4.39
N SER A 16 -24.11 -29.85 -3.96
CA SER A 16 -23.02 -29.11 -3.32
C SER A 16 -22.31 -28.26 -4.36
N ALA A 17 -22.42 -26.93 -4.24
CA ALA A 17 -21.58 -26.01 -4.99
C ALA A 17 -20.15 -26.07 -4.44
N SER A 18 -19.26 -26.74 -5.18
CA SER A 18 -17.82 -26.70 -4.95
C SER A 18 -17.29 -25.32 -5.34
N VAL A 19 -16.80 -24.56 -4.37
CA VAL A 19 -15.98 -23.36 -4.58
C VAL A 19 -14.73 -23.81 -5.35
N PRO A 20 -14.40 -23.28 -6.54
CA PRO A 20 -13.16 -23.62 -7.21
C PRO A 20 -11.99 -23.11 -6.36
N PRO A 21 -10.91 -23.91 -6.19
CA PRO A 21 -9.72 -23.43 -5.51
C PRO A 21 -9.13 -22.25 -6.30
N ILE A 22 -8.80 -21.18 -5.58
CA ILE A 22 -7.95 -20.08 -6.04
C ILE A 22 -6.70 -20.72 -6.66
N LEU A 23 -6.42 -20.37 -7.93
CA LEU A 23 -5.17 -20.73 -8.59
C LEU A 23 -4.01 -20.20 -7.74
N ALA A 24 -3.37 -21.11 -7.01
CA ALA A 24 -2.07 -20.89 -6.42
C ALA A 24 -1.13 -20.39 -7.53
N GLN A 25 -0.51 -19.23 -7.32
CA GLN A 25 0.55 -18.71 -8.18
C GLN A 25 1.58 -19.81 -8.41
N GLN A 26 1.76 -20.18 -9.66
CA GLN A 26 2.83 -21.07 -10.08
C GLN A 26 4.15 -20.41 -9.67
N ALA A 27 4.91 -21.10 -8.81
CA ALA A 27 6.30 -20.79 -8.55
C ALA A 27 7.03 -20.75 -9.90
N VAL A 28 7.44 -19.55 -10.32
CA VAL A 28 8.19 -19.37 -11.56
C VAL A 28 9.56 -20.01 -11.33
N ASN A 29 9.86 -21.03 -12.13
CA ASN A 29 11.15 -21.70 -12.15
C ASN A 29 12.28 -20.67 -12.25
N ALA A 30 13.05 -20.53 -11.17
CA ALA A 30 14.31 -19.80 -11.17
C ALA A 30 15.24 -20.49 -12.18
N SER A 31 15.28 -19.95 -13.39
CA SER A 31 16.19 -20.42 -14.43
C SER A 31 17.60 -20.04 -14.01
N SER A 32 18.34 -21.04 -13.51
CA SER A 32 19.76 -20.96 -13.21
C SER A 32 20.55 -20.80 -14.51
N SER A 33 20.51 -19.60 -15.09
CA SER A 33 21.47 -19.19 -16.11
C SER A 33 22.72 -18.69 -15.40
N THR A 34 23.86 -19.25 -15.79
CA THR A 34 25.21 -18.85 -15.38
C THR A 34 25.50 -17.44 -15.89
N ALA A 35 24.84 -16.44 -15.33
CA ALA A 35 25.09 -15.04 -15.57
C ALA A 35 26.26 -14.59 -14.70
N ALA A 36 27.08 -13.67 -15.22
CA ALA A 36 28.07 -12.94 -14.42
C ALA A 36 27.42 -12.46 -13.10
N PRO A 37 28.15 -12.46 -11.97
CA PRO A 37 27.59 -12.07 -10.69
C PRO A 37 26.94 -10.70 -10.83
N VAL A 38 25.62 -10.63 -10.62
CA VAL A 38 24.87 -9.38 -10.66
C VAL A 38 25.45 -8.48 -9.58
N ASN A 39 25.92 -7.28 -9.96
CA ASN A 39 26.41 -6.31 -9.00
C ASN A 39 25.21 -5.63 -8.31
N VAL A 40 24.67 -6.30 -7.30
CA VAL A 40 23.49 -5.85 -6.54
C VAL A 40 23.75 -4.50 -5.87
N GLU A 41 24.96 -4.28 -5.35
CA GLU A 41 25.34 -3.01 -4.72
C GLU A 41 25.27 -1.84 -5.71
N GLN A 42 25.73 -2.04 -6.95
CA GLN A 42 25.63 -1.04 -8.00
C GLN A 42 24.17 -0.75 -8.37
N ILE A 43 23.31 -1.77 -8.44
CA ILE A 43 21.88 -1.59 -8.70
C ILE A 43 21.25 -0.76 -7.57
N ILE A 44 21.57 -1.11 -6.32
CA ILE A 44 21.08 -0.39 -5.14
C ILE A 44 21.53 1.07 -5.17
N SER A 45 22.81 1.32 -5.39
CA SER A 45 23.33 2.67 -5.52
C SER A 45 22.66 3.46 -6.66
N ALA A 46 22.36 2.81 -7.78
CA ALA A 46 21.76 3.47 -8.94
C ALA A 46 20.30 3.87 -8.68
N PHE A 47 19.46 2.96 -8.17
CA PHE A 47 18.05 3.31 -7.93
C PHE A 47 17.91 4.29 -6.77
N THR A 48 18.71 4.18 -5.70
CA THR A 48 18.66 5.13 -4.57
C THR A 48 19.08 6.54 -4.97
N ALA A 49 20.02 6.68 -5.91
CA ALA A 49 20.35 7.97 -6.51
C ALA A 49 19.16 8.54 -7.29
N LYS A 50 18.42 7.71 -8.03
CA LYS A 50 17.21 8.13 -8.75
C LYS A 50 16.05 8.49 -7.83
N GLU A 51 15.88 7.78 -6.71
CA GLU A 51 14.93 8.17 -5.66
C GLU A 51 15.28 9.54 -5.05
N THR A 52 16.58 9.83 -4.89
CA THR A 52 17.05 11.14 -4.41
C THR A 52 16.72 12.25 -5.41
N GLU A 53 16.97 12.03 -6.71
CA GLU A 53 16.57 12.95 -7.78
C GLU A 53 15.05 13.13 -7.82
N PHE A 54 14.29 12.04 -7.68
CA PHE A 54 12.83 12.06 -7.67
C PHE A 54 12.30 12.90 -6.50
N ARG A 55 12.85 12.74 -5.29
CA ARG A 55 12.48 13.57 -4.14
C ARG A 55 12.80 15.05 -4.37
N GLN A 56 13.96 15.37 -4.93
CA GLN A 56 14.29 16.76 -5.28
C GLN A 56 13.32 17.34 -6.31
N GLY A 57 12.92 16.53 -7.30
CA GLY A 57 11.89 16.89 -8.26
C GLY A 57 10.53 17.15 -7.60
N LEU A 58 10.11 16.29 -6.66
CA LEU A 58 8.86 16.45 -5.92
C LEU A 58 8.81 17.76 -5.13
N ASN A 59 9.93 18.23 -4.59
CA ASN A 59 10.01 19.51 -3.88
C ASN A 59 9.63 20.71 -4.76
N GLN A 60 9.69 20.59 -6.09
CA GLN A 60 9.32 21.66 -7.02
C GLN A 60 7.81 21.79 -7.23
N TYR A 61 7.02 20.85 -6.70
CA TYR A 61 5.57 20.83 -6.87
C TYR A 61 4.86 21.28 -5.59
N SER A 62 3.74 21.99 -5.78
CA SER A 62 2.79 22.25 -4.71
C SER A 62 1.65 21.25 -4.76
N PHE A 63 1.25 20.72 -3.61
CA PHE A 63 0.18 19.74 -3.51
C PHE A 63 -1.00 20.33 -2.74
N LYS A 64 -2.22 20.09 -3.23
CA LYS A 64 -3.44 20.34 -2.45
C LYS A 64 -3.95 19.00 -1.97
N ARG A 65 -4.22 18.87 -0.66
CA ARG A 65 -4.86 17.70 -0.07
C ARG A 65 -6.13 18.10 0.65
N GLU A 66 -7.13 17.24 0.51
CA GLU A 66 -8.35 17.29 1.30
C GLU A 66 -8.40 16.00 2.13
N ALA A 67 -8.38 16.14 3.45
CA ALA A 67 -8.52 15.05 4.40
C ALA A 67 -9.92 15.12 5.01
N ILE A 68 -10.71 14.07 4.78
CA ILE A 68 -12.07 13.93 5.32
C ILE A 68 -12.07 12.67 6.19
N ILE A 69 -12.39 12.84 7.47
CA ILE A 69 -12.57 11.76 8.44
C ILE A 69 -14.00 11.86 8.94
N GLN A 70 -14.73 10.75 8.88
CA GLN A 70 -16.14 10.68 9.28
C GLN A 70 -16.36 9.54 10.26
N THR A 71 -17.11 9.81 11.32
CA THR A 71 -17.66 8.75 12.18
C THR A 71 -19.02 8.34 11.63
N LEU A 72 -19.25 7.04 11.54
CA LEU A 72 -20.49 6.47 11.02
C LEU A 72 -21.29 5.82 12.14
N GLY A 73 -22.54 6.25 12.29
CA GLY A 73 -23.47 5.67 13.25
C GLY A 73 -24.19 4.42 12.73
N LEU A 74 -25.06 3.85 13.56
CA LEU A 74 -25.91 2.71 13.21
C LEU A 74 -26.81 3.01 12.01
N GLY A 75 -26.53 2.39 10.85
CA GLY A 75 -27.26 2.65 9.61
C GLY A 75 -26.50 3.49 8.58
N GLY A 76 -25.23 3.83 8.85
CA GLY A 76 -24.34 4.49 7.89
C GLY A 76 -24.46 6.00 7.83
N GLN A 77 -25.25 6.62 8.72
CA GLN A 77 -25.29 8.08 8.84
C GLN A 77 -23.98 8.64 9.39
N ILE A 78 -23.54 9.77 8.83
CA ILE A 78 -22.40 10.52 9.35
C ILE A 78 -22.81 11.19 10.66
N THR A 79 -22.14 10.85 11.76
CA THR A 79 -22.39 11.40 13.10
C THR A 79 -21.40 12.50 13.48
N GLY A 80 -20.28 12.60 12.77
CA GLY A 80 -19.24 13.59 12.97
C GLY A 80 -18.31 13.66 11.76
N GLU A 81 -17.77 14.84 11.49
CA GLU A 81 -16.87 15.08 10.37
C GLU A 81 -15.70 15.97 10.79
N TYR A 82 -14.51 15.59 10.32
CA TYR A 82 -13.33 16.41 10.25
C TYR A 82 -12.98 16.59 8.77
N ASN A 83 -12.98 17.83 8.29
CA ASN A 83 -12.62 18.16 6.93
C ASN A 83 -11.54 19.24 6.94
N ARG A 84 -10.34 18.91 6.44
CA ARG A 84 -9.23 19.84 6.31
C ARG A 84 -8.70 19.85 4.89
N ILE A 85 -8.68 21.04 4.30
CA ILE A 85 -8.06 21.30 3.00
C ILE A 85 -6.78 22.08 3.22
N SER A 86 -5.67 21.47 2.84
CA SER A 86 -4.33 22.02 3.01
C SER A 86 -3.60 22.11 1.68
N GLN A 87 -2.76 23.13 1.56
CA GLN A 87 -1.79 23.24 0.48
C GLN A 87 -0.40 23.10 1.05
N PHE A 88 0.38 22.19 0.45
CA PHE A 88 1.76 21.90 0.81
C PHE A 88 2.67 22.48 -0.26
N VAL A 89 3.69 23.19 0.21
CA VAL A 89 4.83 23.64 -0.59
C VAL A 89 6.10 23.19 0.13
N PHE A 90 7.20 23.08 -0.60
CA PHE A 90 8.51 22.78 -0.02
C PHE A 90 9.38 24.03 -0.10
N ASP A 91 10.16 24.29 0.94
CA ASP A 91 11.19 25.32 0.90
C ASP A 91 12.45 24.82 0.16
N ASP A 92 13.43 25.71 -0.02
CA ASP A 92 14.70 25.40 -0.70
C ASP A 92 15.53 24.32 0.03
N GLN A 93 15.25 24.06 1.30
CA GLN A 93 15.89 22.99 2.08
C GLN A 93 15.11 21.66 2.02
N GLY A 94 13.95 21.65 1.35
CA GLY A 94 13.05 20.51 1.28
C GLY A 94 12.19 20.32 2.53
N ASN A 95 12.09 21.32 3.41
CA ASN A 95 11.14 21.29 4.51
C ASN A 95 9.74 21.57 3.98
N ARG A 96 8.76 20.81 4.47
CA ARG A 96 7.36 20.94 4.11
C ARG A 96 6.74 22.12 4.86
N ILE A 97 6.16 23.04 4.12
CA ILE A 97 5.35 24.14 4.66
C ILE A 97 3.89 23.87 4.30
N GLU A 98 3.03 23.81 5.31
CA GLU A 98 1.60 23.62 5.15
C GLU A 98 0.85 24.94 5.34
N LYS A 99 -0.02 25.26 4.38
CA LYS A 99 -1.01 26.32 4.48
C LYS A 99 -2.41 25.72 4.51
N ILE A 100 -3.14 25.92 5.60
CA ILE A 100 -4.53 25.53 5.70
C ILE A 100 -5.37 26.48 4.85
N ILE A 101 -6.03 25.94 3.82
CA ILE A 101 -6.93 26.70 2.94
C ILE A 101 -8.32 26.77 3.57
N ARG A 102 -8.79 25.65 4.11
CA ARG A 102 -10.13 25.53 4.69
C ARG A 102 -10.12 24.49 5.80
N PHE A 103 -10.70 24.85 6.94
CA PHE A 103 -10.88 23.96 8.06
C PHE A 103 -12.14 24.38 8.84
N PRO A 104 -13.34 23.92 8.43
CA PRO A 104 -14.56 24.12 9.21
C PRO A 104 -14.43 23.52 10.61
N MET A 105 -15.26 24.00 11.54
CA MET A 105 -15.30 23.46 12.90
C MET A 105 -15.64 21.96 12.86
N PRO A 106 -14.76 21.08 13.36
CA PRO A 106 -15.00 19.64 13.34
C PRO A 106 -16.12 19.26 14.31
N THR A 107 -16.89 18.24 13.94
CA THR A 107 -18.01 17.72 14.75
C THR A 107 -17.75 16.31 15.29
N LEU A 108 -16.51 15.82 15.15
CA LEU A 108 -16.10 14.54 15.73
C LEU A 108 -16.31 14.54 17.26
N THR A 109 -16.99 13.52 17.76
CA THR A 109 -17.25 13.32 19.20
C THR A 109 -16.54 12.10 19.78
N GLU A 110 -16.35 11.06 18.96
CA GLU A 110 -15.80 9.76 19.37
C GLU A 110 -14.30 9.61 19.08
N LEU A 111 -13.76 10.47 18.21
CA LEU A 111 -12.38 10.41 17.74
C LEU A 111 -11.72 11.80 17.87
N VAL A 112 -10.47 11.79 18.28
CA VAL A 112 -9.61 12.98 18.31
C VAL A 112 -8.52 12.78 17.28
N VAL A 113 -8.38 13.74 16.37
CA VAL A 113 -7.29 13.76 15.39
C VAL A 113 -6.06 14.31 16.10
N THR A 114 -5.02 13.48 16.21
CA THR A 114 -3.74 13.82 16.85
C THR A 114 -2.80 14.55 15.89
N GLN A 115 -1.68 15.08 16.40
CA GLN A 115 -0.70 15.72 15.52
C GLN A 115 0.01 14.68 14.63
N GLU A 116 0.24 13.49 15.17
CA GLU A 116 0.81 12.35 14.46
C GLU A 116 -0.08 11.96 13.27
N ASP A 117 -1.40 11.88 13.47
CA ASP A 117 -2.37 11.63 12.39
C ASP A 117 -2.28 12.72 11.31
N LEU A 118 -2.09 13.98 11.70
CA LEU A 118 -1.96 15.10 10.76
C LEU A 118 -0.65 15.05 9.99
N ASP A 119 0.43 14.60 10.61
CA ASP A 119 1.73 14.48 9.96
C ASP A 119 1.71 13.36 8.89
N ASP A 120 1.02 12.26 9.19
CA ASP A 120 0.77 11.14 8.28
C ASP A 120 -0.18 11.53 7.13
N LEU A 121 -1.30 12.20 7.45
CA LEU A 121 -2.20 12.80 6.45
C LEU A 121 -1.51 13.92 5.65
N GLY A 122 -0.48 14.54 6.22
CA GLY A 122 0.36 15.60 5.65
C GLY A 122 1.14 15.18 4.41
N GLY A 123 1.17 13.88 4.09
CA GLY A 123 1.42 13.39 2.74
C GLY A 123 2.66 12.58 2.56
N ILE A 124 2.54 11.68 1.57
CA ILE A 124 3.47 10.67 1.04
C ILE A 124 4.57 10.33 2.05
N GLN A 125 4.48 9.14 2.63
CA GLN A 125 5.69 8.41 2.99
C GLN A 125 6.21 7.76 1.69
N PRO A 126 6.92 8.47 0.78
CA PRO A 126 7.60 7.72 -0.27
C PRO A 126 8.56 6.85 0.51
N PHE A 127 8.55 5.54 0.24
CA PHE A 127 9.57 4.65 0.75
C PHE A 127 10.90 5.35 0.52
N ALA A 128 11.50 5.85 1.60
CA ALA A 128 12.61 6.79 1.50
C ALA A 128 13.87 5.98 1.23
N LEU A 129 13.91 5.31 0.08
CA LEU A 129 15.08 4.62 -0.41
C LEU A 129 16.03 5.61 -1.08
N GLU A 130 16.05 6.85 -0.60
CA GLU A 130 17.08 7.80 -0.98
C GLU A 130 18.42 7.39 -0.37
N THR A 131 19.51 7.90 -0.96
CA THR A 131 20.86 7.52 -0.55
C THR A 131 21.14 7.83 0.92
N SER A 132 20.52 8.87 1.50
CA SER A 132 20.73 9.26 2.91
C SER A 132 20.11 8.29 3.92
N LYS A 133 19.10 7.51 3.49
CA LYS A 133 18.25 6.68 4.36
C LYS A 133 18.44 5.19 4.15
N ILE A 134 19.18 4.79 3.12
CA ILE A 134 19.52 3.39 2.80
C ILE A 134 20.04 2.59 4.01
N GLY A 135 20.77 3.25 4.93
CA GLY A 135 21.30 2.65 6.15
C GLY A 135 20.23 2.14 7.13
N GLN A 136 18.97 2.56 6.97
CA GLN A 136 17.83 2.13 7.79
C GLN A 136 17.14 0.87 7.27
N TYR A 137 17.55 0.34 6.11
CA TYR A 137 16.91 -0.79 5.46
C TYR A 137 17.90 -1.94 5.21
N ASN A 138 17.37 -3.15 5.17
CA ASN A 138 18.05 -4.35 4.70
C ASN A 138 17.56 -4.65 3.28
N PHE A 139 18.50 -4.86 2.36
CA PHE A 139 18.21 -5.17 0.96
C PHE A 139 18.60 -6.62 0.67
N THR A 140 17.64 -7.41 0.22
CA THR A 140 17.86 -8.82 -0.14
C THR A 140 17.54 -9.00 -1.61
N TYR A 141 18.53 -9.43 -2.40
CA TYR A 141 18.30 -9.73 -3.81
C TYR A 141 17.56 -11.05 -3.96
N VAL A 142 16.36 -11.00 -4.57
CA VAL A 142 15.48 -12.17 -4.74
C VAL A 142 15.73 -12.83 -6.10
N GLY A 143 15.89 -12.03 -7.16
CA GLY A 143 16.08 -12.56 -8.51
C GLY A 143 15.75 -11.58 -9.62
N LYS A 144 15.42 -12.14 -10.79
CA LYS A 144 14.93 -11.38 -11.94
C LYS A 144 13.48 -11.73 -12.21
N GLU A 145 12.71 -10.73 -12.58
CA GLU A 145 11.32 -10.87 -12.99
C GLU A 145 11.08 -10.11 -14.29
N LYS A 146 10.28 -10.68 -15.19
CA LYS A 146 9.90 -10.00 -16.43
C LYS A 146 8.56 -9.31 -16.21
N ILE A 147 8.55 -7.99 -16.31
CA ILE A 147 7.33 -7.16 -16.26
C ILE A 147 7.14 -6.59 -17.66
N ASP A 148 6.10 -7.03 -18.36
CA ASP A 148 5.81 -6.71 -19.76
C ASP A 148 7.01 -6.96 -20.69
N GLU A 149 7.61 -5.89 -21.23
CA GLU A 149 8.78 -5.95 -22.12
C GLU A 149 10.11 -5.77 -21.37
N LEU A 150 10.07 -5.50 -20.05
CA LEU A 150 11.22 -5.17 -19.24
C LEU A 150 11.73 -6.37 -18.44
N ASN A 151 13.05 -6.60 -18.47
CA ASN A 151 13.72 -7.50 -17.55
C ASN A 151 14.10 -6.72 -16.29
N THR A 152 13.47 -7.03 -15.17
CA THR A 152 13.60 -6.30 -13.92
C THR A 152 14.33 -7.13 -12.86
N HIS A 153 14.85 -6.45 -11.85
CA HIS A 153 15.49 -7.04 -10.70
C HIS A 153 14.56 -6.91 -9.49
N VAL A 154 14.35 -8.01 -8.78
CA VAL A 154 13.53 -8.04 -7.57
C VAL A 154 14.44 -7.94 -6.36
N ILE A 155 14.25 -6.87 -5.60
CA ILE A 155 14.96 -6.61 -4.34
C ILE A 155 13.91 -6.49 -3.26
N ASP A 156 13.99 -7.37 -2.27
CA ASP A 156 13.20 -7.29 -1.06
C ASP A 156 13.83 -6.26 -0.11
N VAL A 157 13.00 -5.42 0.49
CA VAL A 157 13.42 -4.27 1.31
C VAL A 157 12.66 -4.30 2.62
N ALA A 158 13.39 -4.52 3.72
CA ALA A 158 12.83 -4.54 5.06
C ALA A 158 13.44 -3.43 5.93
N PRO A 159 12.66 -2.74 6.78
CA PRO A 159 13.21 -1.80 7.74
C PRO A 159 14.05 -2.54 8.78
N LYS A 160 15.14 -1.92 9.25
CA LYS A 160 15.96 -2.46 10.33
C LYS A 160 15.31 -2.33 11.70
N VAL A 161 14.44 -1.34 11.86
CA VAL A 161 13.69 -1.06 13.09
C VAL A 161 12.21 -1.00 12.70
N VAL A 162 11.40 -1.80 13.36
CA VAL A 162 9.94 -1.74 13.23
C VAL A 162 9.47 -0.63 14.18
N PRO A 163 8.67 0.34 13.73
CA PRO A 163 8.03 1.30 14.64
C PRO A 163 7.13 0.54 15.63
N ASP A 164 7.20 0.91 16.91
CA ASP A 164 6.34 0.35 17.98
C ASP A 164 4.86 0.68 17.77
#